data_AF-A0A7C9TV31-F1
#
_entry.id   AF-A0A7C9TV31-F1
#
_cell.length_a   1.000
_cell.length_b   1.000
_cell.length_c   1.000
_cell.angle_alpha   90.00
_cell.angle_beta   90.00
_cell.angle_gamma   90.00
#
_symmetry.space_group_name_H-M   'P 1'
#
loop_
_entity.id
_entity.type
_entity.pdbx_description
1 polymer ?
#
loop_
_entity_poly.entity_id
_entity_poly.type
_entity_poly.pdbx_seq_one_letter_code
_entity_poly.pdbx_strand_id
1 'polypeptide(L)'
;MSNLNDGLQRIMNWLQKNQPKYAASFLPGLKHDEIKVHEEELGFKLPEEIYELYLWRNGTLEDANALFFTPMQYLPLAEAVSYSRGWNKFRSEGEDIFEQKDVWYIKSPQFIFVRSNCDYCAIPIGIEKQARLPVMSIASEGEQCVFYTNLLAMILTLADCYETGAYYLDTNEYLCEDECKAAQLLRIYNYDISENALSSLHLLFETSQKDTNSKFLEKVAQHTTTVARFKDRRGVDLLLKALLSWRLKKSSIRDGTCISIARALGRMCDKRAVQLLTHTWQEDRSQLVRKEAGQALSELMELLRIE
;
A
#
# COMPACT_ATOMS: atom_id res chain seq x y z
N MET A 1 23.40 12.54 -10.65
CA MET A 1 22.70 11.64 -9.72
C MET A 1 21.29 11.45 -10.26
N SER A 2 20.75 10.24 -10.25
CA SER A 2 19.36 10.00 -10.64
C SER A 2 18.43 10.59 -9.58
N ASN A 3 17.19 10.91 -9.94
CA ASN A 3 16.18 11.37 -8.97
C ASN A 3 15.94 10.34 -7.85
N LEU A 4 16.21 9.05 -8.11
CA LEU A 4 16.12 7.99 -7.12
C LEU A 4 17.21 8.13 -6.05
N ASN A 5 18.47 8.29 -6.46
CA ASN A 5 19.59 8.48 -5.54
C ASN A 5 19.42 9.73 -4.66
N ASP A 6 18.89 10.82 -5.22
CA ASP A 6 18.60 12.03 -4.46
C ASP A 6 17.56 11.75 -3.35
N GLY A 7 16.49 11.01 -3.66
CA GLY A 7 15.50 10.58 -2.67
C GLY A 7 16.08 9.65 -1.60
N LEU A 8 16.91 8.68 -2.00
CA LEU A 8 17.59 7.77 -1.07
C LEU A 8 18.53 8.52 -0.12
N GLN A 9 19.26 9.52 -0.62
CA GLN A 9 20.15 10.34 0.19
C GLN A 9 19.38 11.20 1.20
N ARG A 10 18.21 11.73 0.83
CA ARG A 10 17.32 12.48 1.74
C ARG A 10 16.88 11.60 2.93
N ILE A 11 16.44 10.37 2.63
CA ILE A 11 16.09 9.39 3.67
C ILE A 11 17.29 9.10 4.57
N MET A 12 18.46 8.83 3.98
CA MET A 12 19.69 8.55 4.75
C MET A 12 20.10 9.71 5.65
N ASN A 13 20.03 10.95 5.16
CA ASN A 13 20.35 12.14 5.96
C ASN A 13 19.43 12.25 7.18
N TRP A 14 18.14 11.96 7.00
CA TRP A 14 17.19 11.92 8.12
C TRP A 14 17.52 10.80 9.10
N LEU A 15 17.80 9.58 8.60
CA LEU A 15 18.15 8.44 9.44
C LEU A 15 19.44 8.69 10.22
N GLN A 16 20.49 9.23 9.61
CA GLN A 16 21.75 9.55 10.29
C GLN A 16 21.56 10.55 11.44
N LYS A 17 20.62 11.50 11.27
CA LYS A 17 20.31 12.50 12.29
C LYS A 17 19.44 11.96 13.42
N ASN A 18 18.41 11.17 13.09
CA ASN A 18 17.35 10.81 14.04
C ASN A 18 17.42 9.35 14.53
N GLN A 19 18.02 8.46 13.74
CA GLN A 19 18.13 7.02 13.99
C GLN A 19 19.55 6.52 13.60
N PRO A 20 20.64 7.08 14.20
CA PRO A 20 22.01 6.85 13.74
C PRO A 20 22.44 5.38 13.83
N LYS A 21 21.93 4.63 14.82
CA LYS A 21 22.17 3.18 14.93
C LYS A 21 21.61 2.44 13.72
N TYR A 22 20.42 2.80 13.28
CA TYR A 22 19.82 2.20 12.09
C TYR A 22 20.51 2.63 10.81
N ALA A 23 20.85 3.91 10.67
CA ALA A 23 21.62 4.39 9.53
C ALA A 23 22.96 3.62 9.36
N ALA A 24 23.58 3.22 10.47
CA ALA A 24 24.81 2.44 10.49
C ALA A 24 24.62 0.95 10.12
N SER A 25 23.40 0.42 10.14
CA SER A 25 23.12 -0.98 9.79
C SER A 25 23.04 -1.23 8.28
N PHE A 26 22.99 -0.18 7.47
CA PHE A 26 22.98 -0.28 6.01
C PHE A 26 24.30 -0.84 5.50
N LEU A 27 24.21 -1.94 4.76
CA LEU A 27 25.37 -2.57 4.16
C LEU A 27 25.90 -1.71 3.00
N PRO A 28 27.22 -1.71 2.74
CA PRO A 28 27.80 -1.03 1.59
C PRO A 28 27.10 -1.44 0.28
N GLY A 29 26.98 -0.49 -0.65
CA GLY A 29 26.46 -0.77 -1.98
C GLY A 29 27.31 -1.81 -2.72
N LEU A 30 26.66 -2.58 -3.59
CA LEU A 30 27.29 -3.59 -4.43
C LEU A 30 27.90 -2.97 -5.68
N LYS A 31 28.76 -3.73 -6.35
CA LYS A 31 29.18 -3.47 -7.72
C LYS A 31 28.20 -4.11 -8.70
N HIS A 32 28.19 -3.58 -9.92
CA HIS A 32 27.34 -4.11 -10.99
C HIS A 32 27.56 -5.61 -11.24
N ASP A 33 28.80 -6.09 -11.22
CA ASP A 33 29.10 -7.52 -11.44
C ASP A 33 28.61 -8.39 -10.28
N GLU A 34 28.60 -7.88 -9.05
CA GLU A 34 28.08 -8.59 -7.87
C GLU A 34 26.55 -8.75 -7.96
N ILE A 35 25.85 -7.72 -8.43
CA ILE A 35 24.40 -7.79 -8.67
C ILE A 35 24.08 -8.79 -9.79
N LYS A 36 24.90 -8.80 -10.85
CA LYS A 36 24.67 -9.66 -12.02
C LYS A 36 24.78 -11.15 -11.70
N VAL A 37 25.67 -11.57 -10.80
CA VAL A 37 25.77 -12.96 -10.33
C VAL A 37 24.42 -13.45 -9.77
N HIS A 38 23.69 -12.56 -9.07
CA HIS A 38 22.39 -12.90 -8.51
C HIS A 38 21.26 -13.00 -9.54
N GLU A 39 21.38 -12.36 -10.72
CA GLU A 39 20.41 -12.55 -11.81
C GLU A 39 20.44 -13.99 -12.34
N GLU A 40 21.64 -14.60 -12.39
CA GLU A 40 21.81 -15.99 -12.80
C GLU A 40 21.12 -16.95 -11.81
N GLU A 41 21.25 -16.68 -10.52
CA GLU A 41 20.58 -17.44 -9.46
C GLU A 41 19.05 -17.25 -9.48
N LEU A 42 18.60 -16.02 -9.74
CA LEU A 42 17.19 -15.64 -9.80
C LEU A 42 16.50 -16.20 -11.06
N GLY A 43 17.24 -16.36 -12.16
CA GLY A 43 16.71 -16.77 -13.46
C GLY A 43 16.00 -15.64 -14.23
N PHE A 44 16.12 -14.40 -13.76
CA PHE A 44 15.50 -13.22 -14.36
C PHE A 44 16.44 -12.02 -14.27
N LYS A 45 16.35 -11.13 -15.27
CA LYS A 45 17.02 -9.82 -15.20
C LYS A 45 16.31 -8.90 -14.23
N LEU A 46 17.09 -8.17 -13.45
CA LEU A 46 16.62 -7.12 -12.57
C LEU A 46 16.50 -5.81 -13.36
N PRO A 47 15.48 -4.99 -13.10
CA PRO A 47 15.34 -3.69 -13.74
C PRO A 47 16.39 -2.69 -13.22
N GLU A 48 16.69 -1.67 -14.02
CA GLU A 48 17.70 -0.65 -13.70
C GLU A 48 17.46 0.02 -12.34
N GLU A 49 16.21 0.28 -11.98
CA GLU A 49 15.87 0.90 -10.69
C GLU A 49 16.28 0.03 -9.48
N ILE A 50 16.32 -1.29 -9.65
CA ILE A 50 16.84 -2.22 -8.64
C ILE A 50 18.37 -2.19 -8.62
N TYR A 51 19.04 -2.08 -9.77
CA TYR A 51 20.49 -1.85 -9.81
C TYR A 51 20.85 -0.58 -9.05
N GLU A 52 20.20 0.55 -9.36
CA GLU A 52 20.44 1.83 -8.65
C GLU A 52 20.29 1.68 -7.13
N LEU A 53 19.24 0.98 -6.67
CA LEU A 53 18.98 0.75 -5.26
C LEU A 53 20.11 -0.06 -4.57
N TYR A 54 20.56 -1.16 -5.17
CA TYR A 54 21.59 -2.02 -4.58
C TYR A 54 23.03 -1.52 -4.80
N LEU A 55 23.28 -0.73 -5.84
CA LEU A 55 24.52 0.02 -6.01
C LEU A 55 24.66 1.09 -4.91
N TRP A 56 23.54 1.62 -4.40
CA TRP A 56 23.54 2.56 -3.28
C TRP A 56 23.83 1.86 -1.95
N ARG A 57 23.00 0.88 -1.55
CA ARG A 57 23.18 0.10 -0.31
C ARG A 57 22.68 -1.32 -0.50
N ASN A 58 23.35 -2.30 0.11
CA ASN A 58 22.94 -3.71 0.01
C ASN A 58 21.98 -4.13 1.12
N GLY A 59 20.86 -3.45 1.26
CA GLY A 59 19.94 -3.72 2.38
C GLY A 59 20.50 -3.27 3.73
N THR A 60 19.87 -3.80 4.78
CA THR A 60 20.25 -3.57 6.18
C THR A 60 20.49 -4.88 6.90
N LEU A 61 21.39 -4.88 7.89
CA LEU A 61 21.48 -5.97 8.85
C LEU A 61 20.12 -6.17 9.54
N GLU A 62 19.77 -7.42 9.86
CA GLU A 62 18.53 -7.75 10.56
C GLU A 62 18.57 -7.15 11.97
N ASP A 63 17.79 -6.09 12.17
CA ASP A 63 17.52 -5.51 13.48
C ASP A 63 16.02 -5.23 13.55
N ALA A 64 15.37 -5.91 14.49
CA ALA A 64 13.92 -5.88 14.69
C ALA A 64 13.38 -4.47 15.00
N ASN A 65 14.26 -3.51 15.35
CA ASN A 65 13.88 -2.13 15.68
C ASN A 65 14.09 -1.15 14.51
N ALA A 66 14.55 -1.65 13.37
CA ALA A 66 15.29 -0.86 12.41
C ALA A 66 14.54 -0.87 11.07
N LEU A 67 13.77 0.20 10.85
CA LEU A 67 12.67 0.24 9.88
C LEU A 67 12.94 1.30 8.81
N PHE A 68 13.21 0.86 7.58
CA PHE A 68 13.45 1.72 6.41
C PHE A 68 12.13 2.22 5.86
N PHE A 69 11.17 1.30 5.81
CA PHE A 69 9.75 1.52 5.61
C PHE A 69 9.06 1.37 6.96
N THR A 70 7.97 2.07 7.20
CA THR A 70 7.10 1.79 8.35
C THR A 70 6.53 0.35 8.25
N PRO A 71 6.66 -0.49 9.30
CA PRO A 71 7.85 -1.20 9.76
C PRO A 71 8.30 -2.37 8.84
N MET A 72 9.11 -2.09 7.81
CA MET A 72 9.68 -3.11 6.92
C MET A 72 11.19 -2.93 6.72
N GLN A 73 11.90 -4.05 6.71
CA GLN A 73 13.32 -4.21 6.47
C GLN A 73 13.63 -4.12 4.98
N TYR A 74 14.70 -3.39 4.63
CA TYR A 74 15.29 -3.43 3.30
C TYR A 74 16.26 -4.62 3.22
N LEU A 75 15.95 -5.61 2.39
CA LEU A 75 16.67 -6.89 2.38
C LEU A 75 18.04 -6.75 1.69
N PRO A 76 19.09 -7.43 2.19
CA PRO A 76 20.28 -7.69 1.41
C PRO A 76 19.94 -8.47 0.12
N LEU A 77 20.67 -8.22 -0.97
CA LEU A 77 20.33 -8.74 -2.30
C LEU A 77 20.24 -10.28 -2.32
N ALA A 78 21.17 -10.97 -1.65
CA ALA A 78 21.16 -12.42 -1.58
C ALA A 78 19.88 -12.96 -0.90
N GLU A 79 19.39 -12.29 0.14
CA GLU A 79 18.13 -12.63 0.80
C GLU A 79 16.94 -12.30 -0.09
N ALA A 80 16.92 -11.12 -0.71
CA ALA A 80 15.89 -10.71 -1.67
C ALA A 80 15.72 -11.73 -2.80
N VAL A 81 16.82 -12.25 -3.35
CA VAL A 81 16.83 -13.31 -4.37
C VAL A 81 16.26 -14.61 -3.82
N SER A 82 16.68 -15.04 -2.63
CA SER A 82 16.16 -16.25 -1.97
C SER A 82 14.64 -16.18 -1.78
N TYR A 83 14.14 -15.08 -1.21
CA TYR A 83 12.71 -14.84 -1.02
C TYR A 83 11.94 -14.81 -2.35
N SER A 84 12.48 -14.09 -3.34
CA SER A 84 11.86 -13.99 -4.67
C SER A 84 11.74 -15.35 -5.35
N ARG A 85 12.78 -16.20 -5.25
CA ARG A 85 12.75 -17.56 -5.79
C ARG A 85 11.70 -18.43 -5.10
N GLY A 86 11.67 -18.41 -3.76
CA GLY A 86 10.67 -19.14 -2.99
C GLY A 86 9.25 -18.73 -3.35
N TRP A 87 9.00 -17.43 -3.40
CA TRP A 87 7.71 -16.86 -3.79
C TRP A 87 7.30 -17.22 -5.23
N ASN A 88 8.21 -17.06 -6.19
CA ASN A 88 7.93 -17.35 -7.59
C ASN A 88 7.70 -18.84 -7.83
N LYS A 89 8.41 -19.71 -7.11
CA LYS A 89 8.17 -21.16 -7.12
C LYS A 89 6.78 -21.49 -6.57
N PHE A 90 6.45 -20.99 -5.38
CA PHE A 90 5.13 -21.18 -4.76
C PHE A 90 3.99 -20.74 -5.71
N ARG A 91 4.16 -19.61 -6.40
CA ARG A 91 3.18 -19.12 -7.38
C ARG A 91 3.08 -20.00 -8.62
N SER A 92 4.20 -20.48 -9.16
CA SER A 92 4.19 -21.37 -10.33
C SER A 92 3.56 -22.75 -10.03
N GLU A 93 3.62 -23.20 -8.78
CA GLU A 93 3.06 -24.49 -8.35
C GLU A 93 1.58 -24.37 -7.90
N GLY A 94 1.10 -23.16 -7.60
CA GLY A 94 -0.23 -22.87 -7.06
C GLY A 94 -1.22 -22.26 -8.05
N GLU A 95 -1.14 -22.59 -9.34
CA GLU A 95 -1.89 -21.95 -10.44
C GLU A 95 -3.42 -21.84 -10.21
N ASP A 96 -4.03 -22.76 -9.45
CA ASP A 96 -5.48 -22.78 -9.17
C ASP A 96 -5.95 -21.69 -8.15
N ILE A 97 -5.05 -21.08 -7.37
CA ILE A 97 -5.43 -20.14 -6.29
C ILE A 97 -5.54 -18.68 -6.81
N PHE A 98 -4.85 -18.37 -7.90
CA PHE A 98 -4.78 -17.02 -8.48
C PHE A 98 -5.66 -16.83 -9.71
N GLU A 99 -6.57 -17.77 -9.99
CA GLU A 99 -7.57 -17.64 -11.05
C GLU A 99 -8.30 -16.30 -10.90
N GLN A 100 -8.24 -15.46 -11.95
CA GLN A 100 -8.98 -14.21 -12.13
C GLN A 100 -8.32 -12.88 -11.76
N LYS A 101 -7.04 -12.67 -12.10
CA LYS A 101 -6.58 -11.30 -12.37
C LYS A 101 -5.91 -11.21 -13.75
N ASP A 102 -6.62 -10.68 -14.75
CA ASP A 102 -6.10 -10.36 -16.10
C ASP A 102 -5.11 -9.20 -16.12
N VAL A 103 -4.35 -9.08 -15.04
CA VAL A 103 -3.51 -7.95 -14.76
C VAL A 103 -2.07 -8.43 -14.85
N TRP A 104 -1.34 -7.89 -15.81
CA TRP A 104 0.00 -8.38 -16.17
C TRP A 104 0.93 -8.50 -14.97
N TYR A 105 0.96 -7.49 -14.08
CA TYR A 105 1.87 -7.45 -12.95
C TYR A 105 1.56 -8.51 -11.89
N ILE A 106 0.33 -9.02 -11.82
CA ILE A 106 -0.03 -10.14 -10.93
C ILE A 106 0.38 -11.48 -11.53
N LYS A 107 0.52 -11.58 -12.85
CA LYS A 107 0.98 -12.81 -13.54
C LYS A 107 2.51 -12.89 -13.57
N SER A 108 3.20 -11.75 -13.61
CA SER A 108 4.66 -11.70 -13.67
C SER A 108 5.34 -12.27 -12.43
N PRO A 109 6.52 -12.88 -12.56
CA PRO A 109 7.39 -13.17 -11.41
C PRO A 109 7.67 -11.88 -10.63
N GLN A 110 7.85 -11.99 -9.32
CA GLN A 110 8.06 -10.86 -8.42
C GLN A 110 9.48 -10.87 -7.86
N PHE A 111 10.06 -9.70 -7.75
CA PHE A 111 11.29 -9.47 -7.00
C PHE A 111 10.97 -8.76 -5.69
N ILE A 112 11.04 -9.51 -4.59
CA ILE A 112 10.81 -9.05 -3.23
C ILE A 112 12.10 -8.41 -2.71
N PHE A 113 12.04 -7.13 -2.34
CA PHE A 113 13.21 -6.37 -1.87
C PHE A 113 13.02 -5.74 -0.50
N VAL A 114 11.79 -5.75 0.02
CA VAL A 114 11.44 -5.22 1.34
C VAL A 114 10.49 -6.19 2.03
N ARG A 115 10.67 -6.40 3.34
CA ARG A 115 9.93 -7.38 4.15
C ARG A 115 9.50 -6.81 5.51
N SER A 116 8.26 -7.04 5.90
CA SER A 116 7.75 -6.99 7.28
C SER A 116 7.55 -8.42 7.81
N ASN A 117 7.12 -8.58 9.06
CA ASN A 117 6.79 -9.90 9.63
C ASN A 117 5.80 -10.71 8.77
N CYS A 118 4.88 -10.04 8.07
CA CYS A 118 3.83 -10.69 7.28
C CYS A 118 3.67 -10.12 5.87
N ASP A 119 4.24 -8.96 5.57
CA ASP A 119 4.02 -8.26 4.31
C ASP A 119 5.33 -8.07 3.54
N TYR A 120 5.23 -7.97 2.21
CA TYR A 120 6.38 -7.76 1.34
C TYR A 120 6.09 -6.61 0.37
N CYS A 121 7.14 -5.85 0.03
CA CYS A 121 7.10 -5.04 -1.19
C CYS A 121 7.92 -5.71 -2.29
N ALA A 122 7.35 -5.73 -3.49
CA ALA A 122 7.96 -6.36 -4.65
C ALA A 122 7.79 -5.53 -5.93
N ILE A 123 8.64 -5.79 -6.92
CA ILE A 123 8.49 -5.26 -8.28
C ILE A 123 8.30 -6.44 -9.24
N PRO A 124 7.37 -6.36 -10.20
CA PRO A 124 7.24 -7.39 -11.23
C PRO A 124 8.47 -7.41 -12.14
N ILE A 125 9.02 -8.60 -12.37
CA ILE A 125 10.21 -8.86 -13.19
C ILE A 125 9.89 -9.81 -14.34
N GLY A 126 10.86 -10.05 -15.23
CA GLY A 126 10.69 -10.93 -16.39
C GLY A 126 9.83 -10.33 -17.51
N ILE A 127 9.72 -8.99 -17.57
CA ILE A 127 8.96 -8.28 -18.59
C ILE A 127 9.85 -7.24 -19.25
N GLU A 128 10.19 -7.46 -20.51
CA GLU A 128 11.17 -6.62 -21.21
C GLU A 128 10.60 -5.30 -21.78
N LYS A 129 9.29 -5.06 -21.67
CA LYS A 129 8.60 -3.98 -22.41
C LYS A 129 7.82 -2.96 -21.56
N GLN A 130 7.92 -2.99 -20.24
CA GLN A 130 7.21 -2.03 -19.38
C GLN A 130 8.14 -0.89 -18.98
N ALA A 131 7.79 0.34 -19.38
CA ALA A 131 8.59 1.53 -19.10
C ALA A 131 8.56 1.98 -17.62
N ARG A 132 7.54 1.54 -16.87
CA ARG A 132 7.36 1.84 -15.44
C ARG A 132 6.82 0.60 -14.74
N LEU A 133 7.58 0.06 -13.80
CA LEU A 133 7.18 -1.10 -13.03
C LEU A 133 6.58 -0.62 -11.70
N PRO A 134 5.36 -1.03 -11.33
CA PRO A 134 4.77 -0.65 -10.06
C PRO A 134 5.48 -1.33 -8.89
N VAL A 135 5.43 -0.71 -7.72
CA VAL A 135 5.76 -1.40 -6.47
C VAL A 135 4.49 -2.00 -5.90
N MET A 136 4.50 -3.32 -5.76
CA MET A 136 3.42 -4.14 -5.25
C MET A 136 3.58 -4.30 -3.73
N SER A 137 2.46 -4.25 -3.01
CA SER A 137 2.36 -4.79 -1.65
C SER A 137 1.76 -6.18 -1.74
N ILE A 138 2.39 -7.14 -1.07
CA ILE A 138 2.00 -8.55 -1.00
C ILE A 138 1.77 -8.91 0.46
N ALA A 139 0.53 -9.21 0.83
CA ALA A 139 0.20 -9.67 2.17
C ALA A 139 0.54 -11.16 2.36
N SER A 140 0.66 -11.62 3.61
CA SER A 140 0.95 -13.03 3.95
C SER A 140 -0.04 -14.03 3.36
N GLU A 141 -1.29 -13.60 3.16
CA GLU A 141 -2.37 -14.41 2.57
C GLU A 141 -2.31 -14.43 1.03
N GLY A 142 -1.32 -13.76 0.43
CA GLY A 142 -1.09 -13.71 -1.01
C GLY A 142 -1.89 -12.63 -1.74
N GLU A 143 -2.63 -11.79 -1.01
CA GLU A 143 -3.27 -10.61 -1.59
C GLU A 143 -2.22 -9.63 -2.13
N GLN A 144 -2.38 -9.22 -3.38
CA GLN A 144 -1.48 -8.29 -4.06
C GLN A 144 -2.22 -7.04 -4.50
N CYS A 145 -1.64 -5.87 -4.22
CA CYS A 145 -2.13 -4.59 -4.75
C CYS A 145 -0.96 -3.68 -5.15
N VAL A 146 -1.22 -2.78 -6.10
CA VAL A 146 -0.26 -1.73 -6.44
C VAL A 146 -0.25 -0.71 -5.29
N PHE A 147 0.90 -0.53 -4.67
CA PHE A 147 1.08 0.45 -3.60
C PHE A 147 1.66 1.76 -4.13
N TYR A 148 2.72 1.67 -4.93
CA TYR A 148 3.33 2.81 -5.59
C TYR A 148 3.38 2.63 -7.11
N THR A 149 3.33 3.73 -7.86
CA THR A 149 3.36 3.71 -9.32
C THR A 149 4.69 3.24 -9.89
N ASN A 150 5.78 3.43 -9.15
CA ASN A 150 7.13 2.92 -9.41
C ASN A 150 8.05 3.14 -8.19
N LEU A 151 9.29 2.62 -8.27
CA LEU A 151 10.24 2.73 -7.16
C LEU A 151 10.62 4.18 -6.87
N LEU A 152 10.75 5.03 -7.90
CA LEU A 152 11.02 6.46 -7.68
C LEU A 152 9.90 7.14 -6.88
N ALA A 153 8.63 6.89 -7.23
CA ALA A 153 7.48 7.43 -6.51
C ALA A 153 7.43 6.93 -5.06
N MET A 154 7.80 5.66 -4.82
CA MET A 154 7.97 5.11 -3.48
C MET A 154 9.01 5.91 -2.70
N ILE A 155 10.24 5.99 -3.19
CA ILE A 155 11.35 6.64 -2.49
C ILE A 155 11.07 8.13 -2.23
N LEU A 156 10.52 8.86 -3.20
CA LEU A 156 10.18 10.27 -3.02
C LEU A 156 9.05 10.47 -2.00
N THR A 157 8.04 9.60 -1.99
CA THR A 157 6.99 9.64 -0.98
C THR A 157 7.58 9.48 0.43
N LEU A 158 8.44 8.47 0.63
CA LEU A 158 9.08 8.25 1.93
C LEU A 158 9.96 9.42 2.36
N ALA A 159 10.79 9.93 1.45
CA ALA A 159 11.68 11.06 1.72
C ALA A 159 10.89 12.28 2.21
N ASP A 160 9.80 12.62 1.51
CA ASP A 160 8.92 13.71 1.92
C ASP A 160 8.23 13.40 3.26
N CYS A 161 7.84 12.14 3.52
CA CYS A 161 7.22 11.76 4.79
C CYS A 161 8.17 11.99 5.98
N TYR A 162 9.44 11.60 5.85
CA TYR A 162 10.47 11.85 6.86
C TYR A 162 10.72 13.35 7.07
N GLU A 163 10.83 14.14 5.99
CA GLU A 163 11.16 15.57 6.07
C GLU A 163 10.02 16.45 6.60
N THR A 164 8.77 16.06 6.35
CA THR A 164 7.58 16.84 6.75
C THR A 164 7.01 16.42 8.10
N GLY A 165 7.60 15.40 8.74
CA GLY A 165 7.09 14.84 9.99
C GLY A 165 5.76 14.08 9.82
N ALA A 166 5.50 13.56 8.62
CA ALA A 166 4.49 12.52 8.45
C ALA A 166 4.99 11.21 9.06
N TYR A 167 6.28 10.92 8.94
CA TYR A 167 6.97 9.93 9.77
C TYR A 167 7.70 10.65 10.91
N TYR A 168 7.52 10.16 12.13
CA TYR A 168 8.09 10.77 13.33
C TYR A 168 8.41 9.69 14.37
N LEU A 169 9.29 10.02 15.32
CA LEU A 169 9.59 9.14 16.45
C LEU A 169 8.66 9.47 17.62
N ASP A 170 8.04 8.45 18.21
CA ASP A 170 7.30 8.62 19.46
C ASP A 170 8.23 8.76 20.67
N THR A 171 7.65 8.81 21.87
CA THR A 171 8.42 8.94 23.13
C THR A 171 9.30 7.73 23.43
N ASN A 172 9.09 6.60 22.77
CA ASN A 172 9.85 5.36 22.92
C ASN A 172 10.83 5.16 21.75
N GLU A 173 11.04 6.18 20.91
CA GLU A 173 11.87 6.14 19.71
C GLU A 173 11.37 5.18 18.62
N TYR A 174 10.10 4.76 18.68
CA TYR A 174 9.49 3.99 17.61
C TYR A 174 9.07 4.91 16.46
N LEU A 175 9.31 4.46 15.23
CA LEU A 175 8.84 5.15 14.05
C LEU A 175 7.32 5.01 13.94
N CYS A 176 6.63 6.14 14.03
CA CYS A 176 5.19 6.27 13.88
C CYS A 176 4.83 7.07 12.62
N GLU A 177 3.58 6.93 12.20
CA GLU A 177 3.03 7.58 11.01
C GLU A 177 1.82 8.47 11.38
N ASP A 178 1.85 9.72 10.93
CA ASP A 178 0.67 10.56 10.75
C ASP A 178 0.04 10.20 9.40
N GLU A 179 -0.89 9.26 9.43
CA GLU A 179 -1.50 8.71 8.21
C GLU A 179 -2.19 9.78 7.35
N CYS A 180 -2.66 10.88 7.97
CA CYS A 180 -3.32 11.97 7.27
C CYS A 180 -2.33 12.78 6.43
N LYS A 181 -1.14 13.05 6.98
CA LYS A 181 -0.05 13.71 6.25
C LYS A 181 0.57 12.78 5.23
N ALA A 182 0.84 11.52 5.59
CA ALA A 182 1.42 10.54 4.69
C ALA A 182 0.54 10.32 3.45
N ALA A 183 -0.79 10.20 3.62
CA ALA A 183 -1.71 10.08 2.50
C ALA A 183 -1.71 11.31 1.56
N GLN A 184 -1.43 12.52 2.07
CA GLN A 184 -1.28 13.72 1.23
C GLN A 184 -0.07 13.60 0.30
N LEU A 185 1.06 13.17 0.85
CA LEU A 185 2.30 12.96 0.09
C LEU A 185 2.18 11.81 -0.90
N LEU A 186 1.52 10.71 -0.48
CA LEU A 186 1.25 9.57 -1.34
C LEU A 186 0.49 9.99 -2.61
N ARG A 187 -0.48 10.91 -2.51
CA ARG A 187 -1.23 11.44 -3.67
C ARG A 187 -0.38 12.27 -4.63
N ILE A 188 0.66 12.95 -4.17
CA ILE A 188 1.53 13.77 -5.04
C ILE A 188 2.23 12.89 -6.06
N TYR A 189 2.83 11.79 -5.60
CA TYR A 189 3.63 10.91 -6.45
C TYR A 189 2.84 9.78 -7.10
N ASN A 190 1.69 9.41 -6.54
CA ASN A 190 0.90 8.24 -6.96
C ASN A 190 -0.54 8.62 -7.35
N TYR A 191 -0.71 9.83 -7.90
CA TYR A 191 -2.00 10.39 -8.30
C TYR A 191 -2.82 9.43 -9.18
N ASP A 192 -2.20 8.77 -10.16
CA ASP A 192 -2.87 7.88 -11.09
C ASP A 192 -3.59 6.72 -10.39
N ILE A 193 -3.02 6.18 -9.31
CA ILE A 193 -3.66 5.10 -8.54
C ILE A 193 -4.93 5.63 -7.86
N SER A 194 -4.83 6.81 -7.25
CA SER A 194 -5.96 7.49 -6.60
C SER A 194 -7.07 7.80 -7.60
N GLU A 195 -6.74 8.39 -8.75
CA GLU A 195 -7.73 8.71 -9.80
C GLU A 195 -8.43 7.48 -10.35
N ASN A 196 -7.68 6.42 -10.63
CA ASN A 196 -8.23 5.19 -11.17
C ASN A 196 -9.20 4.53 -10.17
N ALA A 197 -8.84 4.55 -8.88
CA ALA A 197 -9.71 4.04 -7.82
C ALA A 197 -10.99 4.87 -7.66
N LEU A 198 -10.88 6.20 -7.66
CA LEU A 198 -12.04 7.10 -7.59
C LEU A 198 -12.97 6.91 -8.80
N SER A 199 -12.41 6.86 -10.00
CA SER A 199 -13.17 6.71 -11.26
C SER A 199 -13.88 5.36 -11.32
N SER A 200 -13.19 4.29 -10.95
CA SER A 200 -13.76 2.94 -10.93
C SER A 200 -14.85 2.81 -9.86
N LEU A 201 -14.63 3.37 -8.67
CA LEU A 201 -15.64 3.36 -7.61
C LEU A 201 -16.88 4.18 -7.99
N HIS A 202 -16.69 5.32 -8.64
CA HIS A 202 -17.79 6.13 -9.14
C HIS A 202 -18.63 5.37 -10.17
N LEU A 203 -17.98 4.78 -11.18
CA LEU A 203 -18.65 3.96 -12.20
C LEU A 203 -19.39 2.76 -11.57
N LEU A 204 -18.78 2.09 -10.60
CA LEU A 204 -19.41 0.97 -9.88
C LEU A 204 -20.70 1.41 -9.18
N PHE A 205 -20.69 2.57 -8.51
CA PHE A 205 -21.89 3.05 -7.83
C PHE A 205 -22.99 3.50 -8.79
N GLU A 206 -22.65 4.07 -9.95
CA GLU A 206 -23.62 4.44 -10.99
C GLU A 206 -24.26 3.23 -11.67
N THR A 207 -23.45 2.21 -11.99
CA THR A 207 -23.88 1.03 -12.76
C THR A 207 -24.56 -0.05 -11.93
N SER A 208 -24.47 0.02 -10.59
CA SER A 208 -24.97 -0.96 -9.60
C SER A 208 -26.49 -1.19 -9.53
N GLN A 209 -27.24 -0.87 -10.58
CA GLN A 209 -28.68 -1.14 -10.65
C GLN A 209 -29.01 -2.60 -11.03
N LYS A 210 -28.05 -3.39 -11.55
CA LYS A 210 -28.34 -4.73 -12.12
C LYS A 210 -27.47 -5.89 -11.61
N ASP A 211 -26.29 -5.65 -11.05
CA ASP A 211 -25.38 -6.74 -10.63
C ASP A 211 -25.51 -7.06 -9.13
N THR A 212 -25.91 -8.30 -8.84
CA THR A 212 -26.07 -8.84 -7.47
C THR A 212 -25.06 -9.96 -7.17
N ASN A 213 -23.87 -9.93 -7.80
CA ASN A 213 -22.90 -11.02 -7.69
C ASN A 213 -21.75 -10.69 -6.72
N SER A 214 -21.11 -11.73 -6.14
CA SER A 214 -19.96 -11.63 -5.22
C SER A 214 -18.80 -10.78 -5.77
N LYS A 215 -18.57 -10.84 -7.09
CA LYS A 215 -17.58 -10.02 -7.81
C LYS A 215 -17.78 -8.52 -7.65
N PHE A 216 -19.03 -8.05 -7.46
CA PHE A 216 -19.31 -6.64 -7.20
C PHE A 216 -18.79 -6.22 -5.83
N LEU A 217 -19.06 -7.03 -4.79
CA LEU A 217 -18.62 -6.75 -3.43
C LEU A 217 -17.10 -6.71 -3.31
N GLU A 218 -16.42 -7.64 -3.99
CA GLU A 218 -14.96 -7.67 -4.06
C GLU A 218 -14.40 -6.38 -4.66
N LYS A 219 -14.93 -5.95 -5.81
CA LYS A 219 -14.52 -4.69 -6.46
C LYS A 219 -14.79 -3.48 -5.57
N VAL A 220 -15.95 -3.40 -4.93
CA VAL A 220 -16.26 -2.32 -3.99
C VAL A 220 -15.25 -2.32 -2.84
N ALA A 221 -14.99 -3.48 -2.22
CA ALA A 221 -14.01 -3.58 -1.13
C ALA A 221 -12.61 -3.12 -1.59
N GLN A 222 -12.14 -3.60 -2.74
CA GLN A 222 -10.84 -3.23 -3.30
C GLN A 222 -10.71 -1.72 -3.56
N HIS A 223 -11.68 -1.12 -4.24
CA HIS A 223 -11.62 0.30 -4.59
C HIS A 223 -11.86 1.20 -3.37
N THR A 224 -12.74 0.82 -2.44
CA THR A 224 -12.95 1.58 -1.19
C THR A 224 -11.70 1.55 -0.31
N THR A 225 -11.01 0.40 -0.19
CA THR A 225 -9.70 0.32 0.49
C THR A 225 -8.66 1.22 -0.16
N THR A 226 -8.59 1.24 -1.50
CA THR A 226 -7.63 2.09 -2.22
C THR A 226 -7.96 3.57 -2.00
N VAL A 227 -9.23 3.98 -2.14
CA VAL A 227 -9.67 5.35 -1.87
C VAL A 227 -9.38 5.77 -0.43
N ALA A 228 -9.60 4.86 0.53
CA ALA A 228 -9.30 5.09 1.94
C ALA A 228 -7.81 5.29 2.20
N ARG A 229 -6.93 4.51 1.56
CA ARG A 229 -5.47 4.67 1.65
C ARG A 229 -5.04 6.07 1.22
N PHE A 230 -5.62 6.57 0.13
CA PHE A 230 -5.27 7.90 -0.38
C PHE A 230 -5.95 9.04 0.36
N LYS A 231 -6.95 8.79 1.21
CA LYS A 231 -7.66 9.82 2.02
C LYS A 231 -8.07 11.06 1.22
N ASP A 232 -8.43 10.89 -0.05
CA ASP A 232 -8.81 11.98 -0.94
C ASP A 232 -10.19 12.55 -0.55
N ARG A 233 -10.30 13.87 -0.45
CA ARG A 233 -11.54 14.57 -0.12
C ARG A 233 -12.68 14.25 -1.11
N ARG A 234 -12.35 14.07 -2.39
CA ARG A 234 -13.33 13.66 -3.43
C ARG A 234 -13.86 12.24 -3.15
N GLY A 235 -13.00 11.38 -2.62
CA GLY A 235 -13.38 10.05 -2.14
C GLY A 235 -14.39 10.12 -1.00
N VAL A 236 -14.19 11.03 -0.03
CA VAL A 236 -15.15 11.26 1.05
C VAL A 236 -16.52 11.63 0.48
N ASP A 237 -16.58 12.59 -0.44
CA ASP A 237 -17.86 13.03 -1.05
C ASP A 237 -18.57 11.88 -1.76
N LEU A 238 -17.81 11.06 -2.50
CA LEU A 238 -18.33 9.87 -3.19
C LEU A 238 -18.87 8.83 -2.20
N LEU A 239 -18.11 8.51 -1.16
CA LEU A 239 -18.46 7.52 -0.15
C LEU A 239 -19.66 7.94 0.70
N LEU A 240 -19.74 9.23 1.10
CA LEU A 240 -20.90 9.75 1.83
C LEU A 240 -22.19 9.64 1.02
N LYS A 241 -22.15 10.06 -0.25
CA LYS A 241 -23.29 9.93 -1.18
C LYS A 241 -23.67 8.46 -1.37
N ALA A 242 -22.68 7.59 -1.55
CA ALA A 242 -22.90 6.17 -1.73
C ALA A 242 -23.55 5.54 -0.49
N LEU A 243 -23.05 5.80 0.72
CA LEU A 243 -23.60 5.24 1.95
C LEU A 243 -25.06 5.65 2.14
N LEU A 244 -25.40 6.93 1.93
CA LEU A 244 -26.79 7.41 1.99
C LEU A 244 -27.72 6.65 1.03
N SER A 245 -27.29 6.45 -0.22
CA SER A 245 -28.06 5.73 -1.22
C SER A 245 -28.21 4.24 -0.90
N TRP A 246 -27.11 3.58 -0.55
CA TRP A 246 -27.09 2.13 -0.31
C TRP A 246 -27.81 1.71 0.97
N ARG A 247 -27.91 2.58 1.97
CA ARG A 247 -28.71 2.32 3.18
C ARG A 247 -30.18 2.05 2.88
N LEU A 248 -30.72 2.66 1.82
CA LEU A 248 -32.13 2.52 1.43
C LEU A 248 -32.38 1.35 0.47
N LYS A 249 -31.35 0.86 -0.25
CA LYS A 249 -31.50 -0.21 -1.25
C LYS A 249 -31.98 -1.52 -0.63
N LYS A 250 -32.89 -2.22 -1.31
CA LYS A 250 -33.29 -3.60 -0.97
C LYS A 250 -32.52 -4.57 -1.87
N SER A 251 -31.33 -4.97 -1.45
CA SER A 251 -30.44 -5.87 -2.21
C SER A 251 -29.68 -6.79 -1.24
N SER A 252 -29.39 -8.03 -1.66
CA SER A 252 -28.63 -9.00 -0.86
C SER A 252 -27.18 -8.54 -0.61
N ILE A 253 -26.59 -7.79 -1.55
CA ILE A 253 -25.24 -7.24 -1.44
C ILE A 253 -25.18 -5.89 -0.70
N ARG A 254 -26.34 -5.37 -0.24
CA ARG A 254 -26.43 -4.05 0.38
C ARG A 254 -25.55 -3.94 1.63
N ASP A 255 -25.61 -4.93 2.50
CA ASP A 255 -24.93 -4.88 3.80
C ASP A 255 -23.42 -4.90 3.60
N GLY A 256 -22.91 -5.81 2.75
CA GLY A 256 -21.49 -5.85 2.39
C GLY A 256 -21.01 -4.54 1.77
N THR A 257 -21.81 -3.91 0.90
CA THR A 257 -21.47 -2.61 0.31
C THR A 257 -21.41 -1.51 1.36
N CYS A 258 -22.39 -1.45 2.27
CA CYS A 258 -22.40 -0.44 3.35
C CYS A 258 -21.23 -0.64 4.32
N ILE A 259 -20.87 -1.88 4.64
CA ILE A 259 -19.71 -2.23 5.48
C ILE A 259 -18.43 -1.71 4.85
N SER A 260 -18.16 -2.02 3.57
CA SER A 260 -16.97 -1.53 2.87
C SER A 260 -16.88 0.00 2.83
N ILE A 261 -18.02 0.67 2.58
CA ILE A 261 -18.08 2.13 2.56
C ILE A 261 -17.85 2.73 3.96
N ALA A 262 -18.49 2.18 5.00
CA ALA A 262 -18.35 2.65 6.37
C ALA A 262 -16.90 2.50 6.85
N ARG A 263 -16.29 1.34 6.63
CA ARG A 263 -14.88 1.08 6.93
C ARG A 263 -13.95 2.07 6.24
N ALA A 264 -14.17 2.31 4.94
CA ALA A 264 -13.38 3.27 4.19
C ALA A 264 -13.51 4.69 4.77
N LEU A 265 -14.74 5.14 5.06
CA LEU A 265 -15.00 6.43 5.70
C LEU A 265 -14.33 6.57 7.06
N GLY A 266 -14.29 5.50 7.87
CA GLY A 266 -13.63 5.48 9.17
C GLY A 266 -12.12 5.77 9.09
N ARG A 267 -11.50 5.36 8.00
CA ARG A 267 -10.07 5.57 7.73
C ARG A 267 -9.77 6.87 7.00
N MET A 268 -10.79 7.65 6.61
CA MET A 268 -10.60 8.95 5.97
C MET A 268 -10.27 10.00 7.03
N CYS A 269 -9.30 10.87 6.79
CA CYS A 269 -9.03 12.00 7.70
C CYS A 269 -10.00 13.18 7.48
N ASP A 270 -11.31 12.92 7.49
CA ASP A 270 -12.34 13.93 7.21
C ASP A 270 -13.54 13.83 8.17
N LYS A 271 -13.64 14.83 9.06
CA LYS A 271 -14.70 14.94 10.07
C LYS A 271 -16.13 14.94 9.52
N ARG A 272 -16.33 15.22 8.22
CA ARG A 272 -17.66 15.18 7.59
C ARG A 272 -18.27 13.77 7.64
N ALA A 273 -17.45 12.72 7.79
CA ALA A 273 -17.93 11.35 7.94
C ALA A 273 -18.56 11.04 9.30
N VAL A 274 -18.19 11.79 10.37
CA VAL A 274 -18.62 11.54 11.75
C VAL A 274 -20.14 11.46 11.87
N GLN A 275 -20.87 12.46 11.33
CA GLN A 275 -22.32 12.53 11.48
C GLN A 275 -23.01 11.34 10.80
N LEU A 276 -22.60 10.99 9.57
CA LEU A 276 -23.23 9.90 8.83
C LEU A 276 -22.87 8.54 9.42
N LEU A 277 -21.64 8.34 9.88
CA LEU A 277 -21.24 7.12 10.58
C LEU A 277 -21.99 6.96 11.90
N THR A 278 -22.16 8.03 12.68
CA THR A 278 -22.95 8.01 13.93
C THR A 278 -24.38 7.59 13.68
N HIS A 279 -25.05 8.23 12.72
CA HIS A 279 -26.43 7.88 12.38
C HIS A 279 -26.54 6.47 11.77
N THR A 280 -25.55 6.01 11.01
CA THR A 280 -25.50 4.62 10.52
C THR A 280 -25.31 3.64 11.69
N TRP A 281 -24.44 3.95 12.65
CA TRP A 281 -24.25 3.12 13.84
C TRP A 281 -25.52 2.99 14.69
N GLN A 282 -26.29 4.07 14.83
CA GLN A 282 -27.49 4.10 15.68
C GLN A 282 -28.73 3.51 14.99
N GLU A 283 -28.95 3.84 13.72
CA GLU A 283 -30.25 3.68 13.07
C GLU A 283 -30.24 2.71 11.88
N ASP A 284 -29.09 2.14 11.50
CA ASP A 284 -29.08 1.19 10.39
C ASP A 284 -29.88 -0.08 10.71
N ARG A 285 -30.68 -0.56 9.75
CA ARG A 285 -31.51 -1.76 9.93
C ARG A 285 -30.69 -3.03 10.14
N SER A 286 -29.47 -3.09 9.61
CA SER A 286 -28.60 -4.26 9.74
C SER A 286 -27.68 -4.13 10.95
N GLN A 287 -27.72 -5.12 11.85
CA GLN A 287 -26.84 -5.16 13.02
C GLN A 287 -25.35 -5.21 12.63
N LEU A 288 -25.02 -5.89 11.52
CA LEU A 288 -23.64 -5.96 11.01
C LEU A 288 -23.15 -4.59 10.55
N VAL A 289 -24.00 -3.86 9.81
CA VAL A 289 -23.67 -2.50 9.35
C VAL A 289 -23.55 -1.54 10.54
N ARG A 290 -24.41 -1.65 11.56
CA ARG A 290 -24.28 -0.86 12.79
C ARG A 290 -22.95 -1.11 13.49
N LYS A 291 -22.56 -2.38 13.66
CA LYS A 291 -21.29 -2.76 14.31
C LYS A 291 -20.10 -2.15 13.57
N GLU A 292 -20.05 -2.32 12.25
CA GLU A 292 -18.95 -1.78 11.44
C GLU A 292 -18.91 -0.24 11.50
N ALA A 293 -20.07 0.43 11.42
CA ALA A 293 -20.14 1.89 11.49
C ALA A 293 -19.65 2.43 12.85
N GLY A 294 -19.93 1.72 13.95
CA GLY A 294 -19.42 2.06 15.27
C GLY A 294 -17.89 1.91 15.36
N GLN A 295 -17.33 0.83 14.81
CA GLN A 295 -15.88 0.65 14.73
C GLN A 295 -15.22 1.73 13.85
N ALA A 296 -15.76 1.96 12.67
CA ALA A 296 -15.27 2.99 11.75
C ALA A 296 -15.32 4.40 12.37
N LEU A 297 -16.34 4.68 13.18
CA LEU A 297 -16.44 5.94 13.93
C LEU A 297 -15.32 6.06 14.98
N SER A 298 -15.03 4.97 15.72
CA SER A 298 -13.93 4.94 16.70
C SER A 298 -12.58 5.20 16.02
N GLU A 299 -12.29 4.48 14.93
CA GLU A 299 -11.06 4.67 14.13
C GLU A 299 -10.94 6.12 13.63
N LEU A 300 -12.04 6.71 13.16
CA LEU A 300 -12.07 8.08 12.69
C LEU A 300 -11.78 9.10 13.81
N MET A 301 -12.37 8.90 14.99
CA MET A 301 -12.17 9.79 16.13
C MET A 301 -10.73 9.76 16.61
N GLU A 302 -10.12 8.57 16.68
CA GLU A 302 -8.70 8.41 16.99
C GLU A 302 -7.81 9.12 15.97
N LEU A 303 -8.05 8.92 14.67
CA LEU A 303 -7.30 9.58 13.60
C LEU A 303 -7.41 11.11 13.65
N LEU A 304 -8.61 11.63 13.97
CA LEU A 304 -8.84 13.07 14.06
C LEU A 304 -8.42 13.64 15.43
N ARG A 305 -8.03 12.79 16.39
CA ARG A 305 -7.74 13.16 17.78
C ARG A 305 -8.87 13.98 18.41
N ILE A 306 -10.12 13.53 18.16
CA ILE A 306 -11.33 14.14 18.71
C ILE A 306 -11.74 13.32 19.94
N GLU A 307 -11.88 14.00 21.08
CA GLU A 307 -12.43 13.43 22.33
C GLU A 307 -13.96 13.25 22.26
#